data_AF-A0A939REQ9-F1
#
_entry.id   AF-A0A939REQ9-F1
#
_cell.length_a   1.000
_cell.length_b   1.000
_cell.length_c   1.000
_cell.angle_alpha   90.00
_cell.angle_beta   90.00
_cell.angle_gamma   90.00
#
_symmetry.space_group_name_H-M   'P 1'
#
loop_
_entity.id
_entity.type
_entity.pdbx_description
1 polymer ?
#
loop_
_entity_poly.entity_id
_entity_poly.type
_entity_poly.pdbx_seq_one_letter_code
_entity_poly.pdbx_strand_id
1 'polypeptide(L)'
;MFKRVLSILLVCMLMLSGCVHAKEEKDVDIDDIIDNLSDEDIDKILEKYGSDSKKEDSNKDSKTQSGDEIINGINDFFSGLSGKKDPDGGDGSAAGTTEDSGATTQAATPTPTATTVTDTTQAAAADPVKIIVYRPTFNLIKPDEAQVKKVEDAINEYIKDRINVTVEIHDISSGDYVNYANLALADKAVNLLWTASWESTIGVKDLVYSGAVYDLTDLLPGTTLYNSMEVGQWQASSYNGRNYFVPVYKDNAEGYDLMFRQALVDKYGWNTSKIKSLADLENILADAKAAGIKYPLLLQKRALFNKFYIDRFDFFTGYDRSGFVAVDRSTDSVVDTVLTPEYLEYCTLIAKWAEAGYIDAGEDVLKDDYDYSLQSKNWAVSWWLDIPDNDEADLRCGQDVTVQPITDRWINSNTTLASCYCVSSSSTGEQAMACIDFLGLLYTDNYLADLYTYGIEGEDFTYNGNGQVVPNGEKYYHSMWESTSATIVSPVLGEAINRSDLYKAY
;
A
#
# COMPACT_ATOMS: atom_id res chain seq x y z
N MET A 1 -3.02 -34.64 25.82
CA MET A 1 -3.52 -33.33 25.35
C MET A 1 -2.47 -32.23 25.55
N PHE A 2 -2.04 -31.95 26.79
CA PHE A 2 -1.06 -30.89 27.07
C PHE A 2 0.32 -31.09 26.42
N LYS A 3 0.85 -32.34 26.40
CA LYS A 3 2.09 -32.68 25.68
C LYS A 3 1.99 -32.47 24.16
N ARG A 4 0.86 -32.86 23.54
CA ARG A 4 0.60 -32.67 22.10
C ARG A 4 0.57 -31.18 21.70
N VAL A 5 -0.06 -30.35 22.52
CA VAL A 5 -0.11 -28.88 22.30
C VAL A 5 1.28 -28.26 22.43
N LEU A 6 2.08 -28.71 23.40
CA LEU A 6 3.45 -28.22 23.59
C LEU A 6 4.39 -28.65 22.45
N SER A 7 4.21 -29.86 21.90
CA SER A 7 4.96 -30.34 20.73
C SER A 7 4.62 -29.57 19.45
N ILE A 8 3.36 -29.23 19.23
CA ILE A 8 2.92 -28.38 18.10
C ILE A 8 3.56 -26.99 18.20
N LEU A 9 3.54 -26.38 19.38
CA LEU A 9 4.18 -25.08 19.64
C LEU A 9 5.69 -25.11 19.38
N LEU A 10 6.38 -26.20 19.76
CA LEU A 10 7.82 -26.34 19.57
C LEU A 10 8.20 -26.54 18.09
N VAL A 11 7.41 -27.31 17.33
CA VAL A 11 7.58 -27.49 15.88
C VAL A 11 7.31 -26.18 15.14
N CYS A 12 6.28 -25.43 15.52
CA CYS A 12 6.01 -24.10 14.98
C CYS A 12 7.15 -23.11 15.29
N MET A 13 7.74 -23.14 16.49
CA MET A 13 8.91 -22.33 16.85
C MET A 13 10.16 -22.66 16.02
N LEU A 14 10.41 -23.94 15.74
CA LEU A 14 11.54 -24.36 14.89
C LEU A 14 11.36 -23.94 13.42
N MET A 15 10.11 -23.92 12.92
CA MET A 15 9.79 -23.40 11.58
C MET A 15 9.97 -21.87 11.49
N LEU A 16 9.55 -21.14 12.53
CA LEU A 16 9.75 -19.69 12.65
C LEU A 16 11.23 -19.29 12.78
N SER A 17 12.10 -20.22 13.19
CA SER A 17 13.54 -20.02 13.36
C SER A 17 14.36 -20.24 12.07
N GLY A 18 13.72 -20.56 10.93
CA GLY A 18 14.40 -20.73 9.63
C GLY A 18 15.18 -22.04 9.42
N CYS A 19 15.04 -23.02 10.32
CA CYS A 19 15.75 -24.31 10.26
C CYS A 19 15.18 -25.32 9.24
N VAL A 20 14.08 -25.00 8.53
CA VAL A 20 13.51 -25.84 7.48
C VAL A 20 13.48 -25.05 6.19
N HIS A 21 14.49 -25.22 5.33
CA HIS A 21 14.42 -24.80 3.94
C HIS A 21 13.83 -25.96 3.12
N ALA A 22 12.53 -25.92 2.87
CA ALA A 22 11.91 -26.79 1.87
C ALA A 22 12.29 -26.27 0.47
N LYS A 23 13.28 -26.89 -0.16
CA LYS A 23 13.40 -26.91 -1.62
C LYS A 23 12.30 -27.81 -2.17
N GLU A 24 11.63 -27.34 -3.20
CA GLU A 24 10.58 -28.05 -3.95
C GLU A 24 10.95 -29.51 -4.23
N GLU A 25 10.18 -30.46 -3.68
CA GLU A 25 9.55 -31.59 -4.36
C GLU A 25 8.90 -32.54 -3.32
N LYS A 26 7.58 -32.74 -3.48
CA LYS A 26 6.61 -33.60 -2.75
C LYS A 26 5.96 -33.00 -1.49
N ASP A 27 4.63 -32.93 -1.56
CA ASP A 27 3.72 -32.70 -0.43
C ASP A 27 4.09 -33.62 0.75
N VAL A 28 4.62 -33.01 1.82
CA VAL A 28 4.78 -33.66 3.11
C VAL A 28 3.58 -33.24 3.96
N ASP A 29 2.68 -34.17 4.21
CA ASP A 29 1.55 -33.96 5.11
C ASP A 29 2.06 -33.93 6.56
N ILE A 30 2.10 -32.73 7.13
CA ILE A 30 2.60 -32.46 8.50
C ILE A 30 1.75 -33.20 9.53
N ASP A 31 0.45 -33.39 9.26
CA ASP A 31 -0.45 -34.10 10.17
C ASP A 31 -0.08 -35.58 10.25
N ASP A 32 0.40 -36.17 9.14
CA ASP A 32 0.83 -37.57 9.06
C ASP A 32 2.16 -37.82 9.80
N ILE A 33 3.04 -36.81 9.89
CA ILE A 33 4.25 -36.85 10.71
C ILE A 33 3.89 -36.75 12.20
N ILE A 34 2.98 -35.85 12.55
CA ILE A 34 2.54 -35.62 13.93
C ILE A 34 1.82 -36.85 14.49
N ASP A 35 1.04 -37.55 13.67
CA ASP A 35 0.29 -38.73 14.09
C ASP A 35 1.13 -40.01 14.20
N ASN A 36 2.32 -40.06 13.59
CA ASN A 36 3.23 -41.21 13.65
C ASN A 36 4.41 -41.07 14.62
N LEU A 37 4.50 -39.96 15.37
CA LEU A 37 5.52 -39.80 16.42
C LEU A 37 5.21 -40.71 17.62
N SER A 38 6.15 -41.60 17.94
CA SER A 38 6.03 -42.43 19.14
C SER A 38 6.32 -41.62 20.41
N ASP A 39 5.73 -42.04 21.55
CA ASP A 39 6.01 -41.40 22.84
C ASP A 39 7.52 -41.44 23.20
N GLU A 40 8.26 -42.43 22.70
CA GLU A 40 9.71 -42.56 22.89
C GLU A 40 10.49 -41.51 22.07
N ASP A 41 10.01 -41.14 20.88
CA ASP A 41 10.62 -40.09 20.06
C ASP A 41 10.34 -38.70 20.63
N ILE A 42 9.13 -38.50 21.18
CA ILE A 42 8.74 -37.28 21.89
C ILE A 42 9.60 -37.09 23.14
N ASP A 43 9.79 -38.12 23.94
CA ASP A 43 10.60 -38.04 25.16
C ASP A 43 12.09 -37.81 24.83
N LYS A 44 12.63 -38.39 23.74
CA LYS A 44 14.01 -38.10 23.27
C LYS A 44 14.18 -36.64 22.80
N ILE A 45 13.18 -36.05 22.15
CA ILE A 45 13.21 -34.63 21.75
C ILE A 45 13.18 -33.73 22.99
N LEU A 46 12.33 -34.06 23.98
CA LEU A 46 12.24 -33.31 25.23
C LEU A 46 13.50 -33.45 26.10
N GLU A 47 14.15 -34.61 26.10
CA GLU A 47 15.40 -34.84 26.83
C GLU A 47 16.57 -34.08 26.19
N LYS A 48 16.56 -33.95 24.85
CA LYS A 48 17.59 -33.22 24.09
C LYS A 48 17.44 -31.70 24.11
N TYR A 49 16.21 -31.17 24.18
CA TYR A 49 15.95 -29.73 24.02
C TYR A 49 15.18 -29.08 25.19
N GLY A 50 14.66 -29.85 26.14
CA GLY A 50 13.83 -29.35 27.26
C GLY A 50 14.60 -28.90 28.51
N SER A 51 15.92 -29.09 28.58
CA SER A 51 16.69 -28.83 29.80
C SER A 51 17.22 -27.40 29.97
N ASP A 52 17.13 -26.54 28.94
CA ASP A 52 17.66 -25.16 29.02
C ASP A 52 16.68 -24.12 29.57
N SER A 53 15.40 -24.48 29.78
CA SER A 53 14.40 -23.56 30.34
C SER A 53 14.51 -23.31 31.87
N LYS A 54 15.47 -23.93 32.56
CA LYS A 54 15.61 -23.86 34.04
C LYS A 54 16.95 -23.31 34.55
N LYS A 55 17.80 -22.73 33.69
CA LYS A 55 19.14 -22.26 34.08
C LYS A 55 19.44 -20.77 33.90
N GLU A 56 18.46 -19.93 33.58
CA GLU A 56 18.69 -18.47 33.50
C GLU A 56 18.46 -17.68 34.79
N ASP A 57 18.24 -18.36 35.92
CA ASP A 57 18.31 -17.75 37.26
C ASP A 57 19.53 -18.30 38.01
N SER A 58 20.74 -17.91 37.59
CA SER A 58 21.86 -17.52 38.47
C SER A 58 23.22 -17.56 37.78
N ASN A 59 23.81 -16.36 37.70
CA ASN A 59 25.25 -16.06 37.77
C ASN A 59 26.10 -16.05 36.49
N LYS A 60 26.98 -15.04 36.48
CA LYS A 60 27.90 -14.59 35.42
C LYS A 60 29.05 -15.58 35.13
N ASP A 61 29.59 -15.44 33.92
CA ASP A 61 30.88 -15.93 33.40
C ASP A 61 31.01 -17.42 33.03
N SER A 62 30.78 -17.77 31.76
CA SER A 62 31.71 -18.57 30.92
C SER A 62 31.17 -18.80 29.49
N LYS A 63 32.11 -18.95 28.56
CA LYS A 63 32.00 -18.97 27.07
C LYS A 63 30.78 -19.71 26.49
N THR A 64 30.01 -19.01 25.67
CA THR A 64 29.02 -19.54 24.71
C THR A 64 29.68 -20.39 23.62
N GLN A 65 29.22 -21.62 23.42
CA GLN A 65 29.37 -22.35 22.15
C GLN A 65 28.46 -21.68 21.10
N SER A 66 28.98 -21.42 19.90
CA SER A 66 28.21 -20.76 18.84
C SER A 66 27.18 -21.71 18.23
N GLY A 67 26.04 -21.16 17.77
CA GLY A 67 24.95 -21.92 17.15
C GLY A 67 25.36 -22.74 15.92
N ASP A 68 26.56 -22.54 15.38
CA ASP A 68 27.09 -23.23 14.22
C ASP A 68 27.39 -24.72 14.50
N GLU A 69 27.74 -25.11 15.73
CA GLU A 69 28.02 -26.51 16.07
C GLU A 69 26.73 -27.36 16.11
N ILE A 70 25.59 -26.74 16.42
CA ILE A 70 24.28 -27.40 16.46
C ILE A 70 23.76 -27.66 15.03
N ILE A 71 24.00 -26.71 14.12
CA ILE A 71 23.59 -26.80 12.71
C ILE A 71 24.40 -27.88 11.98
N ASN A 72 25.70 -27.99 12.26
CA ASN A 72 26.56 -28.99 11.61
C ASN A 72 26.20 -30.44 12.00
N GLY A 73 25.75 -30.68 13.23
CA GLY A 73 25.30 -32.01 13.67
C GLY A 73 23.99 -32.48 13.03
N ILE A 74 23.18 -31.55 12.49
CA ILE A 74 21.90 -31.85 11.82
C ILE A 74 22.13 -32.22 10.35
N ASN A 75 23.08 -31.56 9.69
CA ASN A 75 23.38 -31.80 8.27
C ASN A 75 24.02 -33.18 8.01
N ASP A 76 24.83 -33.67 8.95
CA ASP A 76 25.48 -34.99 8.83
C ASP A 76 24.45 -36.15 8.85
N PHE A 77 23.31 -35.98 9.52
CA PHE A 77 22.25 -36.99 9.59
C PHE A 77 21.51 -37.17 8.26
N PHE A 78 21.28 -36.08 7.52
CA PHE A 78 20.55 -36.11 6.25
C PHE A 78 21.40 -36.50 5.04
N SER A 79 22.72 -36.34 5.12
CA SER A 79 23.65 -36.74 4.04
C SER A 79 23.68 -38.25 3.75
N GLY A 80 23.23 -39.09 4.70
CA GLY A 80 23.24 -40.54 4.57
C GLY A 80 22.10 -41.15 3.74
N LEU A 81 21.11 -40.35 3.31
CA LEU A 81 19.82 -40.89 2.82
C LEU A 81 19.53 -40.74 1.32
N SER A 82 20.40 -40.13 0.49
CA SER A 82 20.12 -40.07 -0.96
C SER A 82 21.35 -40.29 -1.83
N GLY A 83 21.34 -41.38 -2.58
CA GLY A 83 22.34 -41.64 -3.62
C GLY A 83 21.72 -42.46 -4.75
N LYS A 84 21.48 -41.82 -5.90
CA LYS A 84 21.63 -42.38 -7.26
C LYS A 84 21.27 -41.37 -8.38
N LYS A 85 22.32 -40.79 -8.96
CA LYS A 85 22.70 -40.70 -10.41
C LYS A 85 21.66 -40.53 -11.54
N ASP A 86 21.83 -39.40 -12.26
CA ASP A 86 22.25 -39.23 -13.68
C ASP A 86 21.36 -39.69 -14.87
N PRO A 87 21.57 -39.22 -16.13
CA PRO A 87 22.01 -37.88 -16.63
C PRO A 87 21.42 -37.48 -18.03
N ASP A 88 22.04 -36.44 -18.64
CA ASP A 88 22.07 -35.98 -20.06
C ASP A 88 20.91 -35.10 -20.57
N GLY A 89 21.11 -34.01 -21.33
CA GLY A 89 22.31 -33.39 -21.94
C GLY A 89 21.89 -32.60 -23.21
N GLY A 90 22.65 -31.58 -23.63
CA GLY A 90 22.76 -31.21 -25.06
C GLY A 90 22.34 -29.82 -25.54
N ASP A 91 23.38 -28.99 -25.69
CA ASP A 91 23.64 -27.74 -26.44
C ASP A 91 23.08 -27.62 -27.89
N GLY A 92 23.04 -26.39 -28.46
CA GLY A 92 22.82 -26.19 -29.91
C GLY A 92 22.48 -24.79 -30.45
N SER A 93 23.49 -24.09 -30.96
CA SER A 93 23.57 -22.70 -31.46
C SER A 93 23.07 -22.39 -32.91
N ALA A 94 22.88 -21.08 -33.19
CA ALA A 94 23.31 -20.29 -34.37
C ALA A 94 22.37 -19.91 -35.57
N ALA A 95 22.13 -18.57 -35.68
CA ALA A 95 22.60 -17.61 -36.71
C ALA A 95 21.83 -17.26 -38.03
N GLY A 96 21.83 -15.94 -38.31
CA GLY A 96 21.83 -15.26 -39.65
C GLY A 96 20.49 -14.63 -40.07
N THR A 97 20.35 -13.43 -40.68
CA THR A 97 21.26 -12.38 -41.18
C THR A 97 20.42 -11.13 -41.58
N THR A 98 21.12 -10.01 -41.77
CA THR A 98 20.77 -8.59 -41.97
C THR A 98 20.28 -8.12 -43.36
N GLU A 99 19.90 -6.82 -43.39
CA GLU A 99 19.88 -5.78 -44.46
C GLU A 99 18.49 -5.29 -44.89
N ASP A 100 18.25 -4.04 -45.34
CA ASP A 100 18.61 -2.65 -45.02
C ASP A 100 17.92 -1.75 -46.09
N SER A 101 17.55 -0.52 -45.71
CA SER A 101 17.48 0.71 -46.52
C SER A 101 16.40 1.00 -47.58
N GLY A 102 15.88 2.24 -47.54
CA GLY A 102 15.54 3.03 -48.75
C GLY A 102 14.40 4.06 -48.65
N ALA A 103 14.75 5.35 -48.55
CA ALA A 103 13.91 6.57 -48.56
C ALA A 103 13.18 6.85 -49.91
N THR A 104 12.32 7.88 -50.15
CA THR A 104 12.64 9.33 -50.22
C THR A 104 11.41 10.23 -50.64
N THR A 105 11.30 11.47 -50.10
CA THR A 105 10.92 12.82 -50.70
C THR A 105 9.58 13.10 -51.46
N GLN A 106 8.94 14.31 -51.57
CA GLN A 106 9.07 15.72 -51.09
C GLN A 106 7.87 16.61 -51.61
N ALA A 107 7.74 17.85 -51.06
CA ALA A 107 7.27 19.15 -51.66
C ALA A 107 5.85 19.66 -51.27
N ALA A 108 5.50 20.96 -51.12
CA ALA A 108 6.14 22.29 -50.95
C ALA A 108 5.04 23.36 -50.60
N THR A 109 5.47 24.53 -50.09
CA THR A 109 4.78 25.68 -49.40
C THR A 109 3.88 26.62 -50.27
N PRO A 110 3.15 27.63 -49.72
CA PRO A 110 3.72 28.98 -49.42
C PRO A 110 3.17 29.76 -48.19
N THR A 111 3.91 30.83 -47.82
CA THR A 111 3.82 31.78 -46.67
C THR A 111 3.00 33.06 -46.95
N PRO A 112 2.69 33.91 -45.94
CA PRO A 112 3.15 35.31 -46.02
C PRO A 112 3.71 35.95 -44.72
N THR A 113 4.85 36.62 -44.92
CA THR A 113 5.46 37.87 -44.38
C THR A 113 5.41 38.26 -42.89
N ALA A 114 6.62 38.54 -42.40
CA ALA A 114 7.05 38.95 -41.06
C ALA A 114 6.86 40.44 -40.71
N THR A 115 6.84 40.72 -39.40
CA THR A 115 7.28 41.99 -38.80
C THR A 115 8.44 41.69 -37.84
N THR A 116 9.58 42.34 -38.07
CA THR A 116 10.83 42.18 -37.32
C THR A 116 10.77 42.94 -35.99
N VAL A 117 11.08 42.27 -34.89
CA VAL A 117 11.55 42.92 -33.64
C VAL A 117 12.81 42.20 -33.18
N THR A 118 13.74 43.02 -32.73
CA THR A 118 15.19 42.89 -32.58
C THR A 118 15.66 41.77 -31.65
N ASP A 119 16.73 41.10 -32.08
CA ASP A 119 17.58 40.16 -31.33
C ASP A 119 17.89 40.61 -29.90
N THR A 120 17.42 39.83 -28.94
CA THR A 120 18.19 39.52 -27.72
C THR A 120 18.73 38.12 -27.88
N THR A 121 20.05 38.00 -27.83
CA THR A 121 20.85 36.79 -27.91
C THR A 121 20.20 35.65 -27.13
N GLN A 122 19.59 34.70 -27.84
CA GLN A 122 19.12 33.44 -27.29
C GLN A 122 20.35 32.66 -26.85
N ALA A 123 20.56 32.58 -25.52
CA ALA A 123 21.40 31.54 -24.98
C ALA A 123 20.86 30.21 -25.53
N ALA A 124 21.74 29.38 -26.10
CA ALA A 124 21.35 28.04 -26.51
C ALA A 124 20.67 27.38 -25.30
N ALA A 125 19.38 27.06 -25.43
CA ALA A 125 18.66 26.33 -24.40
C ALA A 125 19.45 25.04 -24.15
N ALA A 126 19.86 24.82 -22.90
CA ALA A 126 20.49 23.55 -22.53
C ALA A 126 19.52 22.42 -22.91
N ASP A 127 20.05 21.28 -23.35
CA ASP A 127 19.20 20.12 -23.64
C ASP A 127 18.41 19.76 -22.36
N PRO A 128 17.09 19.49 -22.47
CA PRO A 128 16.26 19.19 -21.32
C PRO A 128 16.76 17.94 -20.60
N VAL A 129 16.66 17.95 -19.27
CA VAL A 129 17.07 16.82 -18.45
C VAL A 129 16.06 15.70 -18.62
N LYS A 130 16.50 14.57 -19.17
CA LYS A 130 15.65 13.39 -19.32
C LYS A 130 15.51 12.63 -18.00
N ILE A 131 14.27 12.36 -17.59
CA ILE A 131 13.94 11.47 -16.47
C ILE A 131 13.09 10.29 -16.95
N ILE A 132 13.38 9.09 -16.44
CA ILE A 132 12.62 7.88 -16.74
C ILE A 132 11.70 7.57 -15.54
N VAL A 133 10.40 7.45 -15.81
CA VAL A 133 9.33 7.30 -14.82
C VAL A 133 8.70 5.91 -14.95
N TYR A 134 8.67 5.15 -13.85
CA TYR A 134 7.99 3.86 -13.78
C TYR A 134 6.80 3.96 -12.83
N ARG A 135 5.63 3.49 -13.24
CA ARG A 135 4.46 3.45 -12.35
C ARG A 135 3.48 2.32 -12.70
N PRO A 136 2.69 1.85 -11.73
CA PRO A 136 1.62 0.91 -12.01
C PRO A 136 0.39 1.62 -12.61
N THR A 137 -0.41 0.86 -13.34
CA THR A 137 -1.84 1.13 -13.55
C THR A 137 -2.66 0.10 -12.77
N PHE A 138 -3.61 0.57 -11.98
CA PHE A 138 -4.57 -0.31 -11.28
C PHE A 138 -5.90 -0.43 -11.99
N ASN A 139 -6.15 0.43 -12.99
CA ASN A 139 -7.41 0.44 -13.74
C ASN A 139 -7.34 -0.32 -15.07
N LEU A 140 -6.15 -0.70 -15.52
CA LEU A 140 -5.94 -1.47 -16.74
C LEU A 140 -5.23 -2.79 -16.46
N ILE A 141 -5.72 -3.87 -17.06
CA ILE A 141 -5.05 -5.18 -17.00
C ILE A 141 -3.71 -5.12 -17.75
N LYS A 142 -3.68 -4.38 -18.87
CA LYS A 142 -2.47 -4.13 -19.65
C LYS A 142 -2.55 -2.72 -20.26
N PRO A 143 -1.60 -1.83 -19.92
CA PRO A 143 -1.53 -0.53 -20.57
C PRO A 143 -1.16 -0.66 -22.07
N ASP A 144 -1.71 0.22 -22.90
CA ASP A 144 -1.41 0.28 -24.33
C ASP A 144 -0.17 1.16 -24.55
N GLU A 145 0.97 0.54 -24.90
CA GLU A 145 2.26 1.22 -25.07
C GLU A 145 2.21 2.39 -26.07
N ALA A 146 1.40 2.27 -27.13
CA ALA A 146 1.27 3.34 -28.12
C ALA A 146 0.48 4.52 -27.57
N GLN A 147 -0.55 4.27 -26.74
CA GLN A 147 -1.30 5.32 -26.07
C GLN A 147 -0.47 5.99 -24.98
N VAL A 148 0.25 5.21 -24.16
CA VAL A 148 1.21 5.74 -23.18
C VAL A 148 2.22 6.68 -23.85
N LYS A 149 2.77 6.28 -25.01
CA LYS A 149 3.71 7.12 -25.77
C LYS A 149 3.09 8.44 -26.25
N LYS A 150 1.83 8.43 -26.72
CA LYS A 150 1.14 9.68 -27.10
C LYS A 150 0.93 10.61 -25.92
N VAL A 151 0.55 10.06 -24.76
CA VAL A 151 0.35 10.84 -23.54
C VAL A 151 1.69 11.42 -23.07
N GLU A 152 2.77 10.63 -23.09
CA GLU A 152 4.13 11.08 -22.82
C GLU A 152 4.54 12.24 -23.74
N ASP A 153 4.31 12.12 -25.05
CA ASP A 153 4.64 13.17 -26.01
C ASP A 153 3.81 14.45 -25.75
N ALA A 154 2.53 14.31 -25.40
CA ALA A 154 1.67 15.43 -25.03
C ALA A 154 2.13 16.12 -23.72
N ILE A 155 2.57 15.34 -22.73
CA ILE A 155 3.15 15.85 -21.48
C ILE A 155 4.44 16.62 -21.80
N ASN A 156 5.36 16.03 -22.55
CA ASN A 156 6.63 16.65 -22.93
C ASN A 156 6.43 17.96 -23.70
N GLU A 157 5.48 17.99 -24.63
CA GLU A 157 5.12 19.21 -25.36
C GLU A 157 4.54 20.28 -24.43
N TYR A 158 3.73 19.89 -23.43
CA TYR A 158 3.16 20.81 -22.46
C TYR A 158 4.21 21.37 -21.49
N ILE A 159 5.14 20.56 -20.99
CA ILE A 159 6.07 20.98 -19.92
C ILE A 159 7.33 21.69 -20.41
N LYS A 160 7.71 21.56 -21.70
CA LYS A 160 9.00 22.05 -22.23
C LYS A 160 9.30 23.54 -22.00
N ASP A 161 8.26 24.39 -22.00
CA ASP A 161 8.40 25.84 -21.80
C ASP A 161 8.19 26.24 -20.33
N ARG A 162 7.90 25.27 -19.45
CA ARG A 162 7.61 25.46 -18.03
C ARG A 162 8.75 24.98 -17.14
N ILE A 163 9.38 23.86 -17.49
CA ILE A 163 10.50 23.24 -16.78
C ILE A 163 11.50 22.63 -17.78
N ASN A 164 12.79 22.57 -17.42
CA ASN A 164 13.83 21.99 -18.28
C ASN A 164 13.89 20.46 -18.19
N VAL A 165 12.77 19.78 -18.45
CA VAL A 165 12.60 18.33 -18.23
C VAL A 165 11.94 17.68 -19.44
N THR A 166 12.38 16.47 -19.78
CA THR A 166 11.66 15.55 -20.65
C THR A 166 11.45 14.23 -19.91
N VAL A 167 10.24 13.69 -19.92
CA VAL A 167 9.89 12.43 -19.29
C VAL A 167 9.84 11.30 -20.32
N GLU A 168 10.27 10.12 -19.89
CA GLU A 168 9.96 8.84 -20.53
C GLU A 168 9.12 8.02 -19.55
N ILE A 169 7.94 7.56 -19.94
CA ILE A 169 6.95 6.93 -19.06
C ILE A 169 6.81 5.45 -19.38
N HIS A 170 6.95 4.62 -18.35
CA HIS A 170 6.71 3.18 -18.37
C HIS A 170 5.54 2.84 -17.45
N ASP A 171 4.35 2.75 -18.04
CA ASP A 171 3.16 2.26 -17.34
C ASP A 171 3.13 0.73 -17.39
N ILE A 172 2.94 0.11 -16.24
CA ILE A 172 3.00 -1.35 -16.08
C ILE A 172 1.74 -1.83 -15.35
N SER A 173 1.23 -3.01 -15.70
CA SER A 173 0.11 -3.63 -14.97
C SER A 173 0.46 -3.80 -13.49
N SER A 174 -0.50 -3.60 -12.59
CA SER A 174 -0.27 -3.77 -11.15
C SER A 174 0.30 -5.14 -10.76
N GLY A 175 -0.10 -6.21 -11.47
CA GLY A 175 0.38 -7.57 -11.23
C GLY A 175 1.86 -7.80 -11.58
N ASP A 176 2.40 -7.05 -12.56
CA ASP A 176 3.79 -7.19 -12.99
C ASP A 176 4.70 -6.08 -12.45
N TYR A 177 4.13 -5.00 -11.92
CA TYR A 177 4.83 -3.76 -11.58
C TYR A 177 6.05 -3.98 -10.69
N VAL A 178 5.88 -4.70 -9.58
CA VAL A 178 6.97 -4.95 -8.62
C VAL A 178 8.18 -5.60 -9.29
N ASN A 179 7.95 -6.57 -10.17
CA ASN A 179 9.05 -7.27 -10.85
C ASN A 179 9.80 -6.33 -11.80
N TYR A 180 9.08 -5.56 -12.62
CA TYR A 180 9.68 -4.62 -13.56
C TYR A 180 10.38 -3.45 -12.87
N ALA A 181 9.80 -2.90 -11.81
CA ALA A 181 10.41 -1.82 -11.04
C ALA A 181 11.71 -2.27 -10.36
N ASN A 182 11.76 -3.49 -9.80
CA ASN A 182 12.99 -4.05 -9.26
C ASN A 182 14.08 -4.22 -10.32
N LEU A 183 13.72 -4.73 -11.50
CA LEU A 183 14.66 -4.88 -12.61
C LEU A 183 15.20 -3.52 -13.05
N ALA A 184 14.33 -2.52 -13.20
CA ALA A 184 14.74 -1.18 -13.57
C ALA A 184 15.67 -0.52 -12.53
N LEU A 185 15.42 -0.74 -11.24
CA LEU A 185 16.31 -0.30 -10.16
C LEU A 185 17.68 -0.98 -10.23
N ALA A 186 17.72 -2.30 -10.45
CA ALA A 186 18.96 -3.07 -10.57
C ALA A 186 19.79 -2.64 -11.80
N ASP A 187 19.12 -2.38 -12.92
CA ASP A 187 19.73 -1.95 -14.18
C ASP A 187 20.03 -0.45 -14.22
N LYS A 188 19.64 0.31 -13.19
CA LYS A 188 19.76 1.78 -13.12
C LYS A 188 19.05 2.47 -14.30
N ALA A 189 17.93 1.89 -14.72
CA ALA A 189 17.13 2.31 -15.87
C ALA A 189 15.92 3.18 -15.47
N VAL A 190 15.82 3.58 -14.20
CA VAL A 190 14.70 4.38 -13.67
C VAL A 190 15.22 5.55 -12.82
N ASN A 191 14.62 6.73 -12.99
CA ASN A 191 14.89 7.89 -12.15
C ASN A 191 13.81 8.09 -11.10
N LEU A 192 12.54 7.99 -11.50
CA LEU A 192 11.37 8.22 -10.66
C LEU A 192 10.48 6.99 -10.70
N LEU A 193 10.06 6.46 -9.56
CA LEU A 193 9.12 5.35 -9.51
C LEU A 193 8.08 5.51 -8.43
N TRP A 194 6.90 4.94 -8.67
CA TRP A 194 5.85 4.83 -7.66
C TRP A 194 6.11 3.67 -6.70
N THR A 195 5.81 3.83 -5.42
CA THR A 195 5.93 2.79 -4.40
C THR A 195 4.90 3.03 -3.28
N ALA A 196 4.76 2.07 -2.37
CA ALA A 196 3.94 2.18 -1.19
C ALA A 196 4.53 1.42 0.00
N SER A 197 4.01 1.70 1.20
CA SER A 197 4.38 1.01 2.44
C SER A 197 4.00 -0.47 2.44
N TRP A 198 2.96 -0.83 1.69
CA TRP A 198 2.44 -2.19 1.56
C TRP A 198 3.02 -2.96 0.37
N GLU A 199 3.83 -2.30 -0.47
CA GLU A 199 4.55 -2.98 -1.54
C GLU A 199 5.62 -3.92 -1.00
N SER A 200 5.96 -4.94 -1.78
CA SER A 200 6.89 -5.99 -1.36
C SER A 200 8.36 -5.52 -1.45
N THR A 201 9.13 -6.06 -2.40
CA THR A 201 10.57 -5.79 -2.53
C THR A 201 10.90 -4.35 -2.96
N ILE A 202 9.93 -3.61 -3.48
CA ILE A 202 10.03 -2.17 -3.74
C ILE A 202 9.34 -1.33 -2.65
N GLY A 203 8.92 -1.91 -1.53
CA GLY A 203 8.28 -1.17 -0.45
C GLY A 203 9.22 -0.14 0.18
N VAL A 204 8.63 0.90 0.80
CA VAL A 204 9.40 2.06 1.32
C VAL A 204 10.54 1.68 2.28
N LYS A 205 10.30 0.70 3.16
CA LYS A 205 11.31 0.19 4.09
C LYS A 205 12.45 -0.50 3.33
N ASP A 206 12.12 -1.38 2.41
CA ASP A 206 13.07 -2.21 1.68
C ASP A 206 13.93 -1.37 0.72
N LEU A 207 13.34 -0.34 0.12
CA LEU A 207 14.05 0.66 -0.67
C LEU A 207 15.06 1.48 0.15
N VAL A 208 14.68 1.93 1.36
CA VAL A 208 15.62 2.64 2.24
C VAL A 208 16.74 1.71 2.71
N TYR A 209 16.41 0.50 3.15
CA TYR A 209 17.39 -0.47 3.67
C TYR A 209 18.38 -0.97 2.63
N SER A 210 17.95 -1.11 1.38
CA SER A 210 18.82 -1.46 0.26
C SER A 210 19.64 -0.28 -0.27
N GLY A 211 19.34 0.96 0.14
CA GLY A 211 19.98 2.16 -0.38
C GLY A 211 19.59 2.48 -1.82
N ALA A 212 18.42 2.02 -2.27
CA ALA A 212 17.93 2.19 -3.63
C ALA A 212 17.31 3.58 -3.90
N VAL A 213 17.12 4.40 -2.86
CA VAL A 213 16.47 5.71 -2.94
C VAL A 213 17.43 6.87 -2.68
N TYR A 214 17.22 7.95 -3.43
CA TYR A 214 17.95 9.21 -3.32
C TYR A 214 17.41 10.01 -2.14
N ASP A 215 18.31 10.64 -1.36
CA ASP A 215 17.91 11.54 -0.27
C ASP A 215 17.56 12.93 -0.82
N LEU A 216 16.28 13.30 -0.72
CA LEU A 216 15.75 14.56 -1.24
C LEU A 216 15.75 15.68 -0.19
N THR A 217 16.16 15.40 1.05
CA THR A 217 16.01 16.30 2.21
C THR A 217 16.53 17.70 1.95
N ASP A 218 17.70 17.83 1.34
CA ASP A 218 18.34 19.12 1.09
C ASP A 218 17.84 19.81 -0.19
N LEU A 219 17.19 19.06 -1.09
CA LEU A 219 16.69 19.57 -2.38
C LEU A 219 15.26 20.12 -2.28
N LEU A 220 14.45 19.58 -1.36
CA LEU A 220 13.03 19.93 -1.25
C LEU A 220 12.75 21.36 -0.76
N PRO A 221 13.40 21.90 0.29
CA PRO A 221 12.98 23.17 0.88
C PRO A 221 12.94 24.32 -0.13
N GLY A 222 11.80 25.02 -0.22
CA GLY A 222 11.60 26.17 -1.11
C GLY A 222 11.17 25.82 -2.54
N THR A 223 11.12 24.53 -2.90
CA THR A 223 10.61 24.09 -4.21
C THR A 223 9.09 24.20 -4.29
N THR A 224 8.55 24.27 -5.51
CA THR A 224 7.11 24.21 -5.76
C THR A 224 6.49 22.95 -5.16
N LEU A 225 7.17 21.80 -5.28
CA LEU A 225 6.72 20.53 -4.72
C LEU A 225 6.60 20.60 -3.20
N TYR A 226 7.64 21.08 -2.50
CA TYR A 226 7.61 21.15 -1.04
C TYR A 226 6.47 22.04 -0.52
N ASN A 227 6.21 23.15 -1.21
CA ASN A 227 5.15 24.09 -0.86
C ASN A 227 3.74 23.63 -1.28
N SER A 228 3.62 22.56 -2.08
CA SER A 228 2.33 22.01 -2.52
C SER A 228 1.64 21.15 -1.44
N MET A 229 2.37 20.74 -0.41
CA MET A 229 1.87 19.92 0.70
C MET A 229 2.20 20.56 2.04
N GLU A 230 1.38 20.28 3.05
CA GLU A 230 1.63 20.76 4.41
C GLU A 230 2.90 20.14 5.01
N VAL A 231 3.58 20.88 5.90
CA VAL A 231 4.82 20.44 6.57
C VAL A 231 4.63 19.11 7.32
N GLY A 232 3.44 18.87 7.87
CA GLY A 232 3.11 17.61 8.56
C GLY A 232 3.19 16.37 7.66
N GLN A 233 2.91 16.50 6.36
CA GLN A 233 3.03 15.41 5.38
C GLN A 233 4.48 15.00 5.20
N TRP A 234 5.37 15.98 5.04
CA TRP A 234 6.80 15.74 4.93
C TRP A 234 7.35 15.09 6.21
N GLN A 235 6.95 15.58 7.38
CA GLN A 235 7.34 14.99 8.67
C GLN A 235 6.89 13.53 8.79
N ALA A 236 5.63 13.24 8.48
CA ALA A 236 5.06 11.90 8.57
C ALA A 236 5.69 10.93 7.55
N SER A 237 6.05 11.41 6.36
CA SER A 237 6.71 10.61 5.32
C SER A 237 8.20 10.38 5.55
N SER A 238 8.81 11.08 6.50
CA SER A 238 10.26 11.04 6.69
C SER A 238 10.72 9.72 7.32
N TYR A 239 11.86 9.21 6.84
CA TYR A 239 12.52 8.03 7.39
C TYR A 239 13.78 8.47 8.14
N ASN A 240 13.84 8.24 9.45
CA ASN A 240 14.94 8.71 10.31
C ASN A 240 15.26 10.21 10.14
N GLY A 241 14.21 11.04 9.99
CA GLY A 241 14.33 12.49 9.81
C GLY A 241 14.82 12.94 8.43
N ARG A 242 14.84 12.03 7.43
CA ARG A 242 15.20 12.31 6.04
C ARG A 242 14.02 12.05 5.10
N ASN A 243 13.90 12.86 4.06
CA ASN A 243 12.85 12.73 3.04
C ASN A 243 13.38 11.94 1.85
N TYR A 244 12.94 10.69 1.73
CA TYR A 244 13.25 9.80 0.60
C TYR A 244 12.08 9.63 -0.38
N PHE A 245 10.88 9.99 0.08
CA PHE A 245 9.64 9.75 -0.63
C PHE A 245 8.88 11.06 -0.79
N VAL A 246 8.14 11.18 -1.89
CA VAL A 246 7.16 12.24 -2.13
C VAL A 246 5.78 11.60 -2.01
N PRO A 247 5.06 11.84 -0.90
CA PRO A 247 3.70 11.32 -0.72
C PRO A 247 2.76 11.78 -1.83
N VAL A 248 1.89 10.89 -2.30
CA VAL A 248 0.70 11.33 -3.03
C VAL A 248 -0.20 12.08 -2.04
N TYR A 249 -0.56 13.33 -2.36
CA TYR A 249 -1.32 14.17 -1.44
C TYR A 249 -2.83 13.87 -1.52
N LYS A 250 -3.30 13.03 -0.60
CA LYS A 250 -4.68 12.54 -0.57
C LYS A 250 -5.23 12.49 0.86
N ASP A 251 -6.05 11.50 1.17
CA ASP A 251 -6.61 11.13 2.48
C ASP A 251 -5.51 10.59 3.41
N ASN A 252 -4.46 11.40 3.64
CA ASN A 252 -3.27 10.97 4.37
C ASN A 252 -3.47 10.98 5.89
N ALA A 253 -4.57 11.53 6.39
CA ALA A 253 -4.97 11.38 7.79
C ALA A 253 -5.88 10.15 7.96
N GLU A 254 -5.51 9.28 8.88
CA GLU A 254 -6.24 8.07 9.28
C GLU A 254 -7.25 8.41 10.38
N GLY A 255 -8.51 8.10 10.16
CA GLY A 255 -9.57 8.16 11.17
C GLY A 255 -10.59 7.05 10.90
N TYR A 256 -11.44 6.77 11.88
CA TYR A 256 -12.41 5.69 11.78
C TYR A 256 -13.79 6.08 12.31
N ASP A 257 -14.78 5.68 11.52
CA ASP A 257 -16.18 6.00 11.70
C ASP A 257 -17.01 4.71 11.89
N LEU A 258 -18.26 4.89 12.32
CA LEU A 258 -19.29 3.87 12.30
C LEU A 258 -20.40 4.26 11.31
N MET A 259 -20.74 3.34 10.43
CA MET A 259 -21.90 3.43 9.55
C MET A 259 -23.12 2.79 10.19
N PHE A 260 -24.26 3.46 10.06
CA PHE A 260 -25.56 2.99 10.48
C PHE A 260 -26.49 3.03 9.29
N ARG A 261 -27.23 1.96 9.00
CA ARG A 261 -28.25 2.04 7.93
C ARG A 261 -29.32 3.06 8.30
N GLN A 262 -29.52 4.07 7.47
CA GLN A 262 -30.41 5.20 7.75
C GLN A 262 -31.84 4.72 8.04
N ALA A 263 -32.32 3.72 7.30
CA ALA A 263 -33.64 3.15 7.52
C ALA A 263 -33.86 2.55 8.93
N LEU A 264 -32.80 2.10 9.61
CA LEU A 264 -32.88 1.61 10.99
C LEU A 264 -32.76 2.76 11.99
N VAL A 265 -31.91 3.75 11.70
CA VAL A 265 -31.83 5.00 12.47
C VAL A 265 -33.21 5.65 12.56
N ASP A 266 -33.90 5.81 11.43
CA ASP A 266 -35.23 6.42 11.37
C ASP A 266 -36.29 5.59 12.09
N LYS A 267 -36.24 4.26 11.93
CA LYS A 267 -37.22 3.33 12.51
C LYS A 267 -37.15 3.30 14.04
N TYR A 268 -35.95 3.29 14.60
CA TYR A 268 -35.74 3.17 16.04
C TYR A 268 -35.46 4.51 16.73
N GLY A 269 -35.29 5.59 15.95
CA GLY A 269 -34.95 6.91 16.47
C GLY A 269 -33.57 6.94 17.13
N TRP A 270 -32.61 6.19 16.59
CA TRP A 270 -31.26 6.14 17.15
C TRP A 270 -30.59 7.51 17.06
N ASN A 271 -29.98 7.94 18.17
CA ASN A 271 -29.18 9.15 18.20
C ASN A 271 -27.70 8.79 18.03
N THR A 272 -27.26 8.68 16.78
CA THR A 272 -25.88 8.30 16.42
C THR A 272 -24.85 9.31 16.94
N SER A 273 -25.21 10.60 17.09
CA SER A 273 -24.28 11.64 17.56
C SER A 273 -23.78 11.42 19.00
N LYS A 274 -24.45 10.57 19.77
CA LYS A 274 -24.05 10.18 21.13
C LYS A 274 -23.08 9.01 21.17
N ILE A 275 -22.87 8.32 20.06
CA ILE A 275 -21.93 7.22 19.95
C ILE A 275 -20.52 7.80 19.86
N LYS A 276 -19.66 7.44 20.81
CA LYS A 276 -18.25 7.87 20.88
C LYS A 276 -17.28 6.71 21.04
N SER A 277 -17.80 5.51 21.27
CA SER A 277 -17.03 4.28 21.42
C SER A 277 -17.87 3.08 21.00
N LEU A 278 -17.21 1.93 20.84
CA LEU A 278 -17.93 0.67 20.63
C LEU A 278 -18.93 0.39 21.76
N ALA A 279 -18.59 0.67 23.02
CA ALA A 279 -19.46 0.37 24.16
C ALA A 279 -20.84 1.06 24.06
N ASP A 280 -20.94 2.20 23.38
CA ASP A 280 -22.20 2.93 23.21
C ASP A 280 -23.19 2.24 22.25
N LEU A 281 -22.74 1.24 21.49
CA LEU A 281 -23.56 0.52 20.50
C LEU A 281 -24.52 -0.51 21.10
N GLU A 282 -24.36 -0.91 22.36
CA GLU A 282 -25.02 -2.12 22.89
C GLU A 282 -26.55 -2.12 22.72
N ASN A 283 -27.22 -0.97 22.93
CA ASN A 283 -28.66 -0.86 22.73
C ASN A 283 -29.06 -0.94 21.25
N ILE A 284 -28.26 -0.35 20.35
CA ILE A 284 -28.48 -0.39 18.90
C ILE A 284 -28.36 -1.82 18.38
N LEU A 285 -27.36 -2.56 18.86
CA LEU A 285 -27.15 -3.95 18.50
C LEU A 285 -28.28 -4.85 19.02
N ALA A 286 -28.79 -4.58 20.22
CA ALA A 286 -29.95 -5.26 20.79
C ALA A 286 -31.21 -5.05 19.93
N ASP A 287 -31.50 -3.79 19.55
CA ASP A 287 -32.63 -3.45 18.67
C ASP A 287 -32.53 -4.16 17.32
N ALA A 288 -31.36 -4.14 16.69
CA ALA A 288 -31.11 -4.81 15.42
C ALA A 288 -31.28 -6.33 15.52
N LYS A 289 -30.78 -6.95 16.59
CA LYS A 289 -30.97 -8.38 16.83
C LYS A 289 -32.44 -8.74 17.02
N ALA A 290 -33.17 -7.97 17.83
CA ALA A 290 -34.61 -8.16 18.05
C ALA A 290 -35.42 -7.96 16.75
N ALA A 291 -34.94 -7.13 15.84
CA ALA A 291 -35.51 -6.92 14.51
C ALA A 291 -35.26 -8.06 13.51
N GLY A 292 -34.44 -9.06 13.88
CA GLY A 292 -34.07 -10.16 13.00
C GLY A 292 -33.02 -9.78 11.95
N ILE A 293 -32.27 -8.69 12.16
CA ILE A 293 -31.11 -8.37 11.31
C ILE A 293 -30.06 -9.44 11.51
N LYS A 294 -29.55 -10.01 10.41
CA LYS A 294 -28.60 -11.13 10.45
C LYS A 294 -27.28 -10.73 11.11
N TYR A 295 -26.75 -9.57 10.74
CA TYR A 295 -25.50 -9.01 11.23
C TYR A 295 -25.76 -7.70 11.99
N PRO A 296 -26.18 -7.72 13.27
CA PRO A 296 -26.34 -6.47 14.03
C PRO A 296 -25.09 -5.58 13.96
N LEU A 297 -23.92 -6.16 14.14
CA LEU A 297 -22.63 -5.56 13.82
C LEU A 297 -21.96 -6.38 12.71
N LEU A 298 -21.60 -5.74 11.60
CA LEU A 298 -20.86 -6.34 10.51
C LEU A 298 -19.38 -5.90 10.59
N LEU A 299 -18.48 -6.85 10.85
CA LEU A 299 -17.04 -6.60 11.04
C LEU A 299 -16.21 -6.83 9.77
N GLN A 300 -16.77 -7.55 8.79
CA GLN A 300 -16.11 -7.84 7.50
C GLN A 300 -14.74 -8.53 7.67
N LYS A 301 -14.65 -9.43 8.66
CA LYS A 301 -13.41 -10.16 9.01
C LYS A 301 -12.23 -9.26 9.39
N ARG A 302 -12.48 -8.05 9.87
CA ARG A 302 -11.43 -7.13 10.33
C ARG A 302 -11.35 -7.08 11.84
N ALA A 303 -10.13 -7.07 12.37
CA ALA A 303 -9.88 -6.60 13.72
C ALA A 303 -10.12 -5.07 13.77
N LEU A 304 -10.89 -4.62 14.75
CA LEU A 304 -11.23 -3.20 14.92
C LEU A 304 -10.45 -2.53 16.06
N PHE A 305 -9.68 -3.29 16.85
CA PHE A 305 -8.87 -2.73 17.94
C PHE A 305 -7.87 -1.69 17.43
N ASN A 306 -7.09 -2.03 16.41
CA ASN A 306 -6.09 -1.12 15.85
C ASN A 306 -6.70 0.10 15.12
N LYS A 307 -8.02 0.11 14.94
CA LYS A 307 -8.76 1.20 14.30
C LYS A 307 -9.30 2.15 15.34
N PHE A 308 -10.16 1.63 16.21
CA PHE A 308 -10.89 2.45 17.18
C PHE A 308 -10.09 2.82 18.44
N TYR A 309 -8.86 2.35 18.57
CA TYR A 309 -7.93 2.76 19.63
C TYR A 309 -6.75 3.59 19.08
N ILE A 310 -6.84 4.11 17.86
CA ILE A 310 -5.79 4.94 17.24
C ILE A 310 -5.50 6.24 18.01
N ASP A 311 -6.48 6.77 18.73
CA ASP A 311 -6.32 7.96 19.60
C ASP A 311 -5.46 7.67 20.83
N ARG A 312 -5.42 6.41 21.27
CA ARG A 312 -4.64 5.95 22.42
C ARG A 312 -3.25 5.46 22.01
N PHE A 313 -3.18 4.81 20.85
CA PHE A 313 -2.00 4.10 20.37
C PHE A 313 -1.67 4.46 18.92
N ASP A 314 -0.39 4.75 18.65
CA ASP A 314 0.13 4.88 17.29
C ASP A 314 0.60 3.51 16.81
N PHE A 315 -0.23 2.84 16.03
CA PHE A 315 0.06 1.48 15.58
C PHE A 315 1.11 1.50 14.48
N PHE A 316 2.07 0.59 14.56
CA PHE A 316 2.98 0.28 13.46
C PHE A 316 2.21 -0.55 12.41
N THR A 317 1.18 0.04 11.80
CA THR A 317 0.39 -0.59 10.75
C THR A 317 1.25 -0.69 9.50
N GLY A 318 1.27 -1.89 8.91
CA GLY A 318 2.14 -2.22 7.77
C GLY A 318 2.33 -3.74 7.60
N TYR A 319 2.19 -4.52 8.67
CA TYR A 319 2.25 -5.99 8.59
C TYR A 319 1.26 -6.66 9.57
N ASP A 320 0.62 -7.72 9.08
CA ASP A 320 -0.19 -8.70 9.82
C ASP A 320 0.52 -9.26 11.07
N ARG A 321 1.85 -9.24 11.11
CA ARG A 321 2.68 -9.78 12.19
C ARG A 321 3.02 -8.79 13.31
N SER A 322 2.82 -7.48 13.12
CA SER A 322 3.13 -6.44 14.13
C SER A 322 1.90 -5.66 14.62
N GLY A 323 0.70 -6.04 14.20
CA GLY A 323 -0.56 -5.33 14.53
C GLY A 323 -0.92 -5.26 16.01
N PHE A 324 -0.12 -5.89 16.88
CA PHE A 324 -0.27 -5.89 18.32
C PHE A 324 0.75 -4.98 19.03
N VAL A 325 1.73 -4.42 18.34
CA VAL A 325 2.71 -3.49 18.91
C VAL A 325 2.39 -2.08 18.44
N ALA A 326 2.46 -1.11 19.34
CA ALA A 326 2.17 0.29 19.06
C ALA A 326 2.99 1.21 19.96
N VAL A 327 3.05 2.50 19.64
CA VAL A 327 3.49 3.54 20.57
C VAL A 327 2.29 3.97 21.42
N ASP A 328 2.42 3.87 22.74
CA ASP A 328 1.50 4.52 23.65
C ASP A 328 1.70 6.05 23.53
N ARG A 329 0.69 6.75 22.99
CA ARG A 329 0.79 8.20 22.73
C ARG A 329 0.94 9.04 24.00
N SER A 330 0.51 8.52 25.16
CA SER A 330 0.58 9.23 26.44
C SER A 330 1.97 9.16 27.09
N THR A 331 2.72 8.09 26.82
CA THR A 331 4.04 7.85 27.41
C THR A 331 5.19 7.87 26.41
N ASP A 332 4.89 7.93 25.11
CA ASP A 332 5.85 7.85 24.00
C ASP A 332 6.73 6.60 24.07
N SER A 333 6.11 5.46 24.42
CA SER A 333 6.81 4.18 24.59
C SER A 333 6.19 3.08 23.75
N VAL A 334 7.03 2.22 23.18
CA VAL A 334 6.58 1.00 22.49
C VAL A 334 5.98 0.02 23.49
N VAL A 335 4.76 -0.45 23.23
CA VAL A 335 4.02 -1.40 24.06
C VAL A 335 3.47 -2.54 23.22
N ASP A 336 3.35 -3.72 23.83
CA ASP A 336 2.50 -4.80 23.33
C ASP A 336 1.06 -4.51 23.79
N THR A 337 0.22 -4.13 22.85
CA THR A 337 -1.17 -3.76 23.10
C THR A 337 -1.98 -4.92 23.64
N VAL A 338 -1.63 -6.19 23.37
CA VAL A 338 -2.34 -7.35 23.92
C VAL A 338 -2.24 -7.44 25.44
N LEU A 339 -1.19 -6.84 26.01
CA LEU A 339 -0.95 -6.79 27.45
C LEU A 339 -1.61 -5.58 28.14
N THR A 340 -2.30 -4.72 27.38
CA THR A 340 -2.92 -3.49 27.90
C THR A 340 -4.31 -3.76 28.49
N PRO A 341 -4.75 -2.95 29.48
CA PRO A 341 -6.14 -2.97 29.96
C PRO A 341 -7.16 -2.73 28.84
N GLU A 342 -6.87 -1.81 27.91
CA GLU A 342 -7.73 -1.46 26.77
C GLU A 342 -8.03 -2.66 25.88
N TYR A 343 -7.03 -3.51 25.61
CA TYR A 343 -7.23 -4.72 24.80
C TYR A 343 -8.05 -5.78 25.53
N LEU A 344 -7.86 -5.92 26.85
CA LEU A 344 -8.70 -6.79 27.67
C LEU A 344 -10.16 -6.32 27.68
N GLU A 345 -10.39 -5.01 27.81
CA GLU A 345 -11.72 -4.40 27.75
C GLU A 345 -12.39 -4.64 26.40
N TYR A 346 -11.68 -4.41 25.30
CA TYR A 346 -12.14 -4.68 23.95
C TYR A 346 -12.53 -6.16 23.78
N CYS A 347 -11.63 -7.09 24.15
CA CYS A 347 -11.91 -8.52 24.03
C CYS A 347 -13.12 -8.95 24.88
N THR A 348 -13.27 -8.40 26.08
CA THR A 348 -14.42 -8.67 26.95
C THR A 348 -15.72 -8.18 26.32
N LEU A 349 -15.73 -6.99 25.72
CA LEU A 349 -16.88 -6.43 25.03
C LEU A 349 -17.28 -7.27 23.82
N ILE A 350 -16.31 -7.62 22.97
CA ILE A 350 -16.53 -8.44 21.78
C ILE A 350 -17.04 -9.84 22.16
N ALA A 351 -16.48 -10.46 23.20
CA ALA A 351 -16.96 -11.76 23.70
C ALA A 351 -18.41 -11.68 24.20
N LYS A 352 -18.75 -10.64 24.98
CA LYS A 352 -20.13 -10.39 25.43
C LYS A 352 -21.09 -10.25 24.25
N TRP A 353 -20.70 -9.51 23.21
CA TRP A 353 -21.53 -9.32 22.03
C TRP A 353 -21.67 -10.58 21.18
N ALA A 354 -20.62 -11.41 21.09
CA ALA A 354 -20.70 -12.73 20.46
C ALA A 354 -21.68 -13.64 21.20
N GLU A 355 -21.63 -13.70 22.53
CA GLU A 355 -22.57 -14.46 23.36
C GLU A 355 -24.03 -13.97 23.23
N ALA A 356 -24.22 -12.64 23.09
CA ALA A 356 -25.52 -12.03 22.81
C ALA A 356 -25.98 -12.22 21.35
N GLY A 357 -25.12 -12.75 20.48
CA GLY A 357 -25.41 -12.97 19.06
C GLY A 357 -25.49 -11.69 18.23
N TYR A 358 -24.78 -10.63 18.65
CA TYR A 358 -24.65 -9.37 17.90
C TYR A 358 -23.57 -9.45 16.82
N ILE A 359 -22.59 -10.33 17.01
CA ILE A 359 -21.55 -10.68 16.04
C ILE A 359 -21.83 -12.10 15.56
N ASP A 360 -21.94 -12.32 14.25
CA ASP A 360 -22.28 -13.62 13.67
C ASP A 360 -21.00 -14.36 13.24
N ALA A 361 -20.78 -15.56 13.79
CA ALA A 361 -19.61 -16.39 13.44
C ALA A 361 -19.61 -16.84 11.95
N GLY A 362 -20.74 -16.74 11.25
CA GLY A 362 -20.85 -16.98 9.82
C GLY A 362 -20.33 -15.84 8.94
N GLU A 363 -19.81 -14.74 9.52
CA GLU A 363 -19.03 -13.75 8.77
C GLU A 363 -17.75 -14.34 8.18
N ASP A 364 -17.14 -15.33 8.85
CA ASP A 364 -15.88 -15.95 8.43
C ASP A 364 -15.97 -16.67 7.07
N VAL A 365 -17.19 -17.06 6.66
CA VAL A 365 -17.47 -17.74 5.37
C VAL A 365 -17.99 -16.80 4.28
N LEU A 366 -18.13 -15.49 4.54
CA LEU A 366 -18.41 -14.52 3.48
C LEU A 366 -17.26 -14.53 2.46
N LYS A 367 -17.55 -14.46 1.17
CA LYS A 367 -16.50 -14.20 0.17
C LYS A 367 -15.87 -12.83 0.47
N ASP A 368 -14.58 -12.66 0.22
CA ASP A 368 -13.80 -11.45 0.54
C ASP A 368 -14.15 -10.23 -0.35
N ASP A 369 -15.41 -10.10 -0.74
CA ASP A 369 -15.94 -8.96 -1.47
C ASP A 369 -16.51 -7.95 -0.45
N TYR A 370 -15.68 -6.95 -0.13
CA TYR A 370 -15.95 -5.90 0.85
C TYR A 370 -17.26 -5.17 0.52
N ASP A 371 -17.42 -4.72 -0.72
CA ASP A 371 -18.56 -3.92 -1.16
C ASP A 371 -19.84 -4.75 -1.20
N TYR A 372 -19.79 -5.99 -1.66
CA TYR A 372 -20.97 -6.86 -1.71
C TYR A 372 -21.64 -7.05 -0.33
N SER A 373 -20.83 -7.15 0.74
CA SER A 373 -21.34 -7.28 2.10
C SER A 373 -22.09 -6.03 2.58
N LEU A 374 -21.58 -4.84 2.26
CA LEU A 374 -22.17 -3.54 2.60
C LEU A 374 -23.41 -3.22 1.77
N GLN A 375 -23.44 -3.65 0.50
CA GLN A 375 -24.61 -3.54 -0.37
C GLN A 375 -25.78 -4.43 0.06
N SER A 376 -25.54 -5.39 0.96
CA SER A 376 -26.61 -6.18 1.55
C SER A 376 -27.47 -5.35 2.51
N LYS A 377 -28.73 -5.76 2.71
CA LYS A 377 -29.64 -5.19 3.72
C LYS A 377 -29.64 -5.99 5.02
N ASN A 378 -28.63 -6.81 5.23
CA ASN A 378 -28.56 -7.80 6.30
C ASN A 378 -27.78 -7.32 7.53
N TRP A 379 -27.24 -6.11 7.50
CA TRP A 379 -26.51 -5.50 8.60
C TRP A 379 -27.27 -4.33 9.23
N ALA A 380 -26.80 -3.83 10.38
CA ALA A 380 -27.30 -2.60 11.01
C ALA A 380 -26.21 -1.56 11.26
N VAL A 381 -25.09 -1.99 11.83
CA VAL A 381 -23.90 -1.17 12.07
C VAL A 381 -22.69 -1.81 11.38
N SER A 382 -21.82 -1.01 10.79
CA SER A 382 -20.50 -1.44 10.30
C SER A 382 -19.46 -0.34 10.53
N TRP A 383 -18.20 -0.63 10.28
CA TRP A 383 -17.10 0.34 10.41
C TRP A 383 -16.80 1.00 9.07
N TRP A 384 -16.28 2.22 9.10
CA TRP A 384 -15.90 2.98 7.92
C TRP A 384 -14.58 3.69 8.16
N LEU A 385 -13.82 3.90 7.08
CA LEU A 385 -12.64 4.77 7.12
C LEU A 385 -13.15 6.21 7.06
N ASP A 386 -12.74 7.05 8.01
CA ASP A 386 -13.06 8.48 7.93
C ASP A 386 -12.37 9.04 6.68
N ILE A 387 -13.15 9.60 5.77
CA ILE A 387 -12.68 10.17 4.51
C ILE A 387 -13.27 11.57 4.32
N PRO A 388 -12.64 12.42 3.50
CA PRO A 388 -13.13 13.78 3.27
C PRO A 388 -14.57 13.87 2.75
N ASP A 389 -15.02 12.85 2.00
CA ASP A 389 -16.34 12.78 1.38
C ASP A 389 -17.12 11.54 1.88
N ASN A 390 -17.76 11.66 3.03
CA ASN A 390 -18.54 10.56 3.60
C ASN A 390 -19.86 10.28 2.85
N ASP A 391 -20.28 11.12 1.89
CA ASP A 391 -21.40 10.77 0.99
C ASP A 391 -21.02 9.58 0.08
N GLU A 392 -19.73 9.30 -0.10
CA GLU A 392 -19.25 8.10 -0.80
C GLU A 392 -19.73 6.80 -0.11
N ALA A 393 -19.97 6.84 1.21
CA ALA A 393 -20.46 5.69 1.96
C ALA A 393 -21.82 5.20 1.44
N ASP A 394 -22.72 6.11 1.06
CA ASP A 394 -24.03 5.78 0.47
C ASP A 394 -23.88 5.05 -0.87
N LEU A 395 -22.96 5.55 -1.71
CA LEU A 395 -22.67 4.96 -3.02
C LEU A 395 -22.09 3.56 -2.87
N ARG A 396 -21.10 3.36 -1.99
CA ARG A 396 -20.49 2.05 -1.73
C ARG A 396 -21.48 1.07 -1.12
N CYS A 397 -22.31 1.53 -0.19
CA CYS A 397 -23.34 0.72 0.44
C CYS A 397 -24.57 0.49 -0.45
N GLY A 398 -24.71 1.20 -1.58
CA GLY A 398 -25.89 1.14 -2.46
C GLY A 398 -27.20 1.49 -1.75
N GLN A 399 -27.12 2.22 -0.62
CA GLN A 399 -28.24 2.60 0.24
C GLN A 399 -27.79 3.70 1.20
N ASP A 400 -28.74 4.52 1.63
CA ASP A 400 -28.50 5.60 2.59
C ASP A 400 -27.97 5.06 3.94
N VAL A 401 -26.86 5.63 4.39
CA VAL A 401 -26.22 5.37 5.68
C VAL A 401 -25.95 6.67 6.42
N THR A 402 -26.06 6.64 7.75
CA THR A 402 -25.52 7.68 8.62
C THR A 402 -24.10 7.29 8.99
N VAL A 403 -23.14 8.18 8.77
CA VAL A 403 -21.75 8.00 9.23
C VAL A 403 -21.54 8.80 10.51
N GLN A 404 -20.94 8.18 11.53
CA GLN A 404 -20.58 8.83 12.80
C GLN A 404 -19.10 8.61 13.10
N PRO A 405 -18.29 9.69 13.13
CA PRO A 405 -16.91 9.61 13.58
C PRO A 405 -16.78 9.22 15.04
N ILE A 406 -15.83 8.33 15.33
CA ILE A 406 -15.55 7.85 16.69
C ILE A 406 -14.08 7.95 17.11
N THR A 407 -13.17 8.28 16.19
CA THR A 407 -11.77 8.59 16.51
C THR A 407 -11.42 10.00 16.08
N ASP A 408 -10.33 10.55 16.60
CA ASP A 408 -9.64 11.68 15.97
C ASP A 408 -8.96 11.21 14.66
N ARG A 409 -8.45 12.18 13.90
CA ARG A 409 -7.71 11.96 12.66
C ARG A 409 -6.22 12.13 12.90
N TRP A 410 -5.44 11.15 12.46
CA TRP A 410 -4.00 11.10 12.69
C TRP A 410 -3.24 10.96 11.38
N ILE A 411 -2.29 11.84 11.16
CA ILE A 411 -1.31 11.65 10.08
C ILE A 411 -0.19 10.79 10.65
N ASN A 412 0.02 9.62 10.04
CA ASN A 412 1.12 8.72 10.39
C ASN A 412 1.90 8.29 9.14
N SER A 413 3.06 7.69 9.35
CA SER A 413 3.92 7.27 8.24
C SER A 413 3.27 6.20 7.37
N ASN A 414 2.40 5.35 7.92
CA ASN A 414 1.78 4.29 7.14
C ASN A 414 0.78 4.84 6.11
N THR A 415 -0.13 5.72 6.51
CA THR A 415 -1.08 6.32 5.57
C THR A 415 -0.42 7.26 4.58
N THR A 416 0.55 8.04 5.04
CA THR A 416 1.26 9.02 4.21
C THR A 416 2.12 8.31 3.15
N LEU A 417 2.68 7.14 3.47
CA LEU A 417 3.50 6.34 2.55
C LEU A 417 2.71 5.20 1.89
N ALA A 418 1.39 5.11 2.07
CA ALA A 418 0.55 4.11 1.40
C ALA A 418 0.46 4.31 -0.12
N SER A 419 0.92 5.45 -0.62
CA SER A 419 1.16 5.74 -2.03
C SER A 419 2.11 6.92 -2.13
N CYS A 420 3.27 6.72 -2.75
CA CYS A 420 4.29 7.75 -2.87
C CYS A 420 5.20 7.51 -4.09
N TYR A 421 6.00 8.52 -4.41
CA TYR A 421 7.09 8.38 -5.36
C TYR A 421 8.44 8.38 -4.66
N CYS A 422 9.43 7.72 -5.25
CA CYS A 422 10.82 7.88 -4.85
C CYS A 422 11.71 8.12 -6.07
N VAL A 423 12.83 8.80 -5.84
CA VAL A 423 13.89 8.97 -6.83
C VAL A 423 14.93 7.88 -6.62
N SER A 424 15.34 7.18 -7.67
CA SER A 424 16.39 6.16 -7.58
C SER A 424 17.72 6.79 -7.15
N SER A 425 18.44 6.12 -6.25
CA SER A 425 19.79 6.52 -5.81
C SER A 425 20.83 6.54 -6.93
N SER A 426 20.52 5.94 -8.10
CA SER A 426 21.36 6.00 -9.30
C SER A 426 21.26 7.33 -10.06
N SER A 427 20.27 8.17 -9.76
CA SER A 427 20.07 9.48 -10.40
C SER A 427 21.18 10.46 -10.04
N THR A 428 21.57 11.32 -10.98
CA THR A 428 22.42 12.47 -10.67
C THR A 428 21.66 13.53 -9.87
N GLY A 429 22.36 14.48 -9.26
CA GLY A 429 21.68 15.61 -8.57
C GLY A 429 20.80 16.45 -9.51
N GLU A 430 21.19 16.57 -10.78
CA GLU A 430 20.39 17.26 -11.81
C GLU A 430 19.13 16.46 -12.16
N GLN A 431 19.22 15.13 -12.29
CA GLN A 431 18.05 14.27 -12.50
C GLN A 431 17.14 14.25 -11.28
N ALA A 432 17.69 14.24 -10.06
CA ALA A 432 16.89 14.32 -8.84
C ALA A 432 16.11 15.64 -8.75
N MET A 433 16.74 16.77 -9.10
CA MET A 433 16.03 18.05 -9.20
C MET A 433 14.98 18.04 -10.31
N ALA A 434 15.27 17.47 -11.48
CA ALA A 434 14.31 17.34 -12.56
C ALA A 434 13.07 16.50 -12.15
N CYS A 435 13.25 15.43 -11.37
CA CYS A 435 12.13 14.69 -10.78
C CYS A 435 11.31 15.57 -9.81
N ILE A 436 11.97 16.36 -8.95
CA ILE A 436 11.29 17.30 -8.03
C ILE A 436 10.51 18.37 -8.80
N ASP A 437 11.08 18.94 -9.85
CA ASP A 437 10.44 19.96 -10.68
C ASP A 437 9.24 19.41 -11.44
N PHE A 438 9.37 18.20 -12.01
CA PHE A 438 8.27 17.50 -12.68
C PHE A 438 7.11 17.22 -11.71
N LEU A 439 7.41 16.63 -10.54
CA LEU A 439 6.41 16.40 -9.51
C LEU A 439 5.81 17.71 -8.98
N GLY A 440 6.61 18.77 -8.84
CA GLY A 440 6.13 20.07 -8.40
C GLY A 440 5.10 20.66 -9.36
N LEU A 441 5.32 20.54 -10.66
CA LEU A 441 4.32 20.94 -11.66
C LEU A 441 3.11 20.02 -11.64
N LEU A 442 3.31 18.70 -11.54
CA LEU A 442 2.24 17.71 -11.46
C LEU A 442 1.32 17.93 -10.25
N TYR A 443 1.86 18.39 -9.12
CA TYR A 443 1.16 18.66 -7.86
C TYR A 443 0.56 20.07 -7.79
N THR A 444 0.63 20.87 -8.87
CA THR A 444 0.12 22.25 -8.86
C THR A 444 -0.62 22.66 -10.14
N ASP A 445 -0.44 21.94 -11.24
CA ASP A 445 -1.06 22.20 -12.54
C ASP A 445 -2.14 21.14 -12.83
N ASN A 446 -3.42 21.54 -12.77
CA ASN A 446 -4.57 20.65 -12.99
C ASN A 446 -4.59 20.03 -14.39
N TYR A 447 -4.17 20.74 -15.43
CA TYR A 447 -4.14 20.19 -16.79
C TYR A 447 -3.09 19.09 -16.91
N LEU A 448 -1.89 19.30 -16.37
CA LEU A 448 -0.86 18.26 -16.35
C LEU A 448 -1.29 17.07 -15.48
N ALA A 449 -1.92 17.33 -14.34
CA ALA A 449 -2.43 16.29 -13.45
C ALA A 449 -3.48 15.41 -14.13
N ASP A 450 -4.44 16.01 -14.84
CA ASP A 450 -5.46 15.28 -15.59
C ASP A 450 -4.85 14.55 -16.79
N LEU A 451 -3.92 15.17 -17.52
CA LEU A 451 -3.22 14.53 -18.64
C LEU A 451 -2.43 13.29 -18.18
N TYR A 452 -1.72 13.39 -17.04
CA TYR A 452 -0.94 12.29 -16.46
C TYR A 452 -1.82 11.19 -15.85
N THR A 453 -2.99 11.54 -15.32
CA THR A 453 -3.88 10.58 -14.64
C THR A 453 -4.87 9.93 -15.61
N TYR A 454 -5.44 10.70 -16.53
CA TYR A 454 -6.58 10.29 -17.36
C TYR A 454 -6.26 10.20 -18.86
N GLY A 455 -5.13 10.75 -19.32
CA GLY A 455 -4.71 10.68 -20.73
C GLY A 455 -5.14 11.91 -21.53
N ILE A 456 -5.43 11.76 -22.82
CA ILE A 456 -5.75 12.87 -23.72
C ILE A 456 -7.27 13.12 -23.74
N GLU A 457 -7.69 14.38 -23.48
CA GLU A 457 -9.10 14.78 -23.59
C GLU A 457 -9.62 14.56 -25.02
N GLY A 458 -10.79 13.93 -25.16
CA GLY A 458 -11.41 13.56 -26.43
C GLY A 458 -10.95 12.22 -27.00
N GLU A 459 -9.91 11.59 -26.43
CA GLU A 459 -9.47 10.23 -26.77
C GLU A 459 -9.63 9.27 -25.57
N ASP A 460 -9.00 9.59 -24.44
CA ASP A 460 -8.99 8.74 -23.25
C ASP A 460 -10.06 9.12 -22.22
N PHE A 461 -10.47 10.38 -22.20
CA PHE A 461 -11.56 10.86 -21.33
C PHE A 461 -12.26 12.10 -21.91
N THR A 462 -13.38 12.50 -21.30
CA THR A 462 -14.05 13.79 -21.56
C THR A 462 -14.49 14.46 -20.27
N TYR A 463 -14.70 15.77 -20.24
CA TYR A 463 -15.41 16.41 -19.13
C TYR A 463 -16.92 16.43 -19.35
N ASN A 464 -17.67 16.15 -18.29
CA ASN A 464 -19.12 16.38 -18.27
C ASN A 464 -19.44 17.87 -18.05
N GLY A 465 -20.74 18.23 -18.06
CA GLY A 465 -21.18 19.62 -17.87
C GLY A 465 -20.86 20.24 -16.50
N ASN A 466 -20.44 19.43 -15.53
CA ASN A 466 -20.04 19.85 -14.18
C ASN A 466 -18.52 19.92 -14.02
N GLY A 467 -17.74 19.67 -15.08
CA GLY A 467 -16.28 19.63 -15.02
C GLY A 467 -15.70 18.35 -14.42
N GLN A 468 -16.50 17.27 -14.31
CA GLN A 468 -15.98 15.97 -13.87
C GLN A 468 -15.51 15.14 -15.05
N VAL A 469 -14.48 14.34 -14.82
CA VAL A 469 -13.89 13.43 -15.81
C VAL A 469 -14.76 12.19 -16.01
N VAL A 470 -15.08 11.89 -17.25
CA VAL A 470 -15.71 10.66 -17.71
C VAL A 470 -14.66 9.87 -18.51
N PRO A 471 -13.98 8.90 -17.88
CA PRO A 471 -12.94 8.12 -18.55
C PRO A 471 -13.56 7.14 -19.56
N ASN A 472 -12.90 6.95 -20.69
CA ASN A 472 -13.18 5.85 -21.62
C ASN A 472 -12.65 4.53 -21.04
N GLY A 473 -11.50 4.56 -20.36
CA GLY A 473 -10.97 3.43 -19.59
C GLY A 473 -10.40 2.28 -20.41
N GLU A 474 -10.18 2.47 -21.72
CA GLU A 474 -9.77 1.37 -22.62
C GLU A 474 -8.25 1.21 -22.77
N LYS A 475 -7.52 2.32 -22.94
CA LYS A 475 -6.09 2.30 -23.33
C LYS A 475 -5.15 3.00 -22.36
N TYR A 476 -5.65 4.07 -21.76
CA TYR A 476 -4.94 4.84 -20.75
C TYR A 476 -5.92 5.30 -19.69
N TYR A 477 -5.69 4.89 -18.44
CA TYR A 477 -6.47 5.33 -17.29
C TYR A 477 -5.74 4.95 -16.01
N HIS A 478 -5.51 5.93 -15.14
CA HIS A 478 -4.97 5.75 -13.80
C HIS A 478 -5.91 6.37 -12.77
N SER A 479 -5.71 5.98 -11.52
CA SER A 479 -6.41 6.60 -10.40
C SER A 479 -5.64 7.81 -9.89
N MET A 480 -6.33 8.77 -9.29
CA MET A 480 -5.68 9.90 -8.61
C MET A 480 -4.70 9.42 -7.54
N TRP A 481 -5.09 8.41 -6.75
CA TRP A 481 -4.30 7.91 -5.61
C TRP A 481 -2.96 7.30 -6.01
N GLU A 482 -2.78 6.86 -7.26
CA GLU A 482 -1.51 6.32 -7.80
C GLU A 482 -0.75 7.35 -8.66
N SER A 483 -1.29 8.56 -8.83
CA SER A 483 -0.80 9.57 -9.78
C SER A 483 -0.30 10.84 -9.09
N THR A 484 -1.17 11.57 -8.37
CA THR A 484 -0.82 12.87 -7.77
C THR A 484 -1.90 13.37 -6.80
N SER A 485 -1.86 14.66 -6.46
CA SER A 485 -2.67 15.31 -5.44
C SER A 485 -4.18 15.30 -5.75
N ALA A 486 -4.97 14.81 -4.79
CA ALA A 486 -6.44 14.82 -4.79
C ALA A 486 -7.04 16.23 -4.92
N THR A 487 -6.28 17.24 -4.50
CA THR A 487 -6.70 18.65 -4.55
C THR A 487 -6.48 19.30 -5.92
N ILE A 488 -5.74 18.62 -6.82
CA ILE A 488 -5.33 19.15 -8.12
C ILE A 488 -5.97 18.37 -9.27
N VAL A 489 -6.00 17.04 -9.19
CA VAL A 489 -6.67 16.21 -10.20
C VAL A 489 -8.17 16.56 -10.21
N SER A 490 -8.78 16.58 -11.39
CA SER A 490 -10.23 16.78 -11.51
C SER A 490 -11.01 15.58 -10.95
N PRO A 491 -12.19 15.80 -10.35
CA PRO A 491 -13.02 14.70 -9.86
C PRO A 491 -13.53 13.85 -11.03
N VAL A 492 -13.57 12.53 -10.86
CA VAL A 492 -14.22 11.62 -11.82
C VAL A 492 -15.74 11.60 -11.60
N LEU A 493 -16.48 11.14 -12.61
CA LEU A 493 -17.93 10.99 -12.52
C LEU A 493 -18.32 10.13 -11.29
N GLY A 494 -19.10 10.72 -10.40
CA GLY A 494 -19.56 10.09 -9.16
C GLY A 494 -18.92 10.66 -7.90
N GLU A 495 -17.75 11.30 -8.01
CA GLU A 495 -17.12 12.00 -6.88
C GLU A 495 -17.73 13.39 -6.66
N ALA A 496 -17.58 13.94 -5.45
CA ALA A 496 -17.98 15.31 -5.16
C ALA A 496 -17.28 16.33 -6.08
N ILE A 497 -18.05 17.26 -6.65
CA ILE A 497 -17.52 18.35 -7.50
C ILE A 497 -16.55 19.24 -6.71
N ASN A 498 -16.80 19.42 -5.42
CA ASN A 498 -15.95 20.17 -4.50
C ASN A 498 -14.90 19.30 -3.78
N ARG A 499 -14.50 18.14 -4.34
CA ARG A 499 -13.49 17.24 -3.74
C ARG A 499 -12.24 17.97 -3.26
N SER A 500 -11.70 18.89 -4.05
CA SER A 500 -10.50 19.67 -3.66
C SER A 500 -10.70 20.46 -2.36
N ASP A 501 -11.89 21.04 -2.15
CA ASP A 501 -12.19 21.80 -0.94
C ASP A 501 -12.40 20.86 0.27
N LEU A 502 -13.01 19.69 0.05
CA LEU A 502 -13.16 18.67 1.10
C LEU A 502 -11.80 18.19 1.59
N TYR A 503 -10.89 17.85 0.69
CA TYR A 503 -9.54 17.39 1.03
C TYR A 503 -8.67 18.46 1.69
N LYS A 504 -8.89 19.76 1.40
CA LYS A 504 -8.18 20.87 2.07
C LYS A 504 -8.72 21.15 3.48
N ALA A 505 -9.99 20.85 3.72
CA ALA A 505 -10.64 21.07 5.01
C ALA A 505 -10.47 19.90 5.97
N TYR A 506 -10.31 18.69 5.43
CA TYR A 506 -10.08 17.43 6.14
C TYR A 506 -8.67 17.38 6.73
#